data_AF-K7G6H9-F1
#
_entry.id   AF-K7G6H9-F1
#
_cell.length_a   1.000
_cell.length_b   1.000
_cell.length_c   1.000
_cell.angle_alpha   90.00
_cell.angle_beta   90.00
_cell.angle_gamma   90.00
#
_symmetry.space_group_name_H-M   'P 1'
#
loop_
_entity.id
_entity.type
_entity.pdbx_description
1 polymer ?
#
loop_
_entity_poly.entity_id
_entity_poly.type
_entity_poly.pdbx_seq_one_letter_code
_entity_poly.pdbx_strand_id
1 'polypeptide(L)'
;MAELLHQAKKEKCFERKRTKFIACDFLTEWLYNQNLKRKDEPFTEFFSIPFVKDWLKDHPRPPIPLSLLLSEEEACKIIQSFWRGYRVRCDTEVQELRQWQKQLREDKNITKRVQEFWTKQENKVGSKLESEEPTPHCSGVSILFLSPAPQNTELME
;
A
#
# COMPACT_ATOMS: atom_id res chain seq x y z
N MET A 1 20.85 -28.52 -18.08
CA MET A 1 19.56 -28.38 -18.80
C MET A 1 18.51 -29.38 -18.30
N ALA A 2 18.83 -30.67 -18.12
CA ALA A 2 17.89 -31.66 -17.60
C ALA A 2 17.29 -31.30 -16.24
N GLU A 3 18.12 -30.83 -15.29
CA GLU A 3 17.67 -30.40 -13.95
C GLU A 3 16.63 -29.28 -14.00
N LEU A 4 16.84 -28.28 -14.87
CA LEU A 4 15.87 -27.20 -15.08
C LEU A 4 14.51 -27.75 -15.51
N LEU A 5 14.50 -28.71 -16.45
CA LEU A 5 13.26 -29.29 -16.96
C LEU A 5 12.54 -30.12 -15.89
N HIS A 6 13.27 -30.85 -15.04
CA HIS A 6 12.71 -31.59 -13.92
C HIS A 6 12.07 -30.64 -12.90
N GLN A 7 12.77 -29.55 -12.54
CA GLN A 7 12.23 -28.55 -11.63
C GLN A 7 11.03 -27.80 -12.23
N ALA A 8 11.08 -27.44 -13.51
CA ALA A 8 9.97 -26.82 -14.22
C ALA A 8 8.72 -27.73 -14.24
N LYS A 9 8.91 -29.05 -14.39
CA LYS A 9 7.83 -30.03 -14.28
C LYS A 9 7.24 -30.08 -12.87
N LYS A 10 8.08 -30.09 -11.84
CA LYS A 10 7.65 -30.08 -10.42
C LYS A 10 6.82 -28.84 -10.08
N GLU A 11 7.22 -27.69 -10.58
CA GLU A 11 6.51 -26.40 -10.42
C GLU A 11 5.31 -26.24 -11.37
N LYS A 12 4.94 -27.30 -12.13
CA LYS A 12 3.80 -27.32 -13.08
C LYS A 12 3.88 -26.23 -14.16
N CYS A 13 5.09 -25.87 -14.59
CA CYS A 13 5.30 -24.83 -15.61
C CYS A 13 4.76 -25.21 -16.98
N PHE A 14 4.63 -26.51 -17.27
CA PHE A 14 4.07 -26.99 -18.54
C PHE A 14 2.54 -27.06 -18.54
N GLU A 15 1.91 -27.00 -17.36
CA GLU A 15 0.45 -27.05 -17.20
C GLU A 15 -0.15 -25.64 -17.08
N ARG A 16 0.59 -24.72 -16.45
CA ARG A 16 0.11 -23.38 -16.11
C ARG A 16 0.70 -22.32 -17.04
N LYS A 17 -0.13 -21.37 -17.49
CA LYS A 17 0.30 -20.24 -18.33
C LYS A 17 1.23 -19.26 -17.62
N ARG A 18 1.12 -19.14 -16.29
CA ARG A 18 1.98 -18.29 -15.46
C ARG A 18 2.42 -19.07 -14.23
N THR A 19 3.69 -18.92 -13.86
CA THR A 19 4.28 -19.58 -12.69
C THR A 19 5.17 -18.61 -11.92
N LYS A 20 5.40 -18.91 -10.64
CA LYS A 20 6.39 -18.20 -9.81
C LYS A 20 7.83 -18.59 -10.13
N PHE A 21 8.01 -19.68 -10.86
CA PHE A 21 9.32 -20.25 -11.15
C PHE A 21 10.02 -19.44 -12.26
N ILE A 22 11.18 -18.88 -11.93
CA ILE A 22 12.01 -18.12 -12.87
C ILE A 22 13.17 -19.02 -13.33
N ALA A 23 13.12 -19.46 -14.58
CA ALA A 23 14.10 -20.40 -15.12
C ALA A 23 15.53 -19.86 -15.12
N CYS A 24 15.71 -18.57 -15.41
CA CYS A 24 17.01 -17.91 -15.40
C CYS A 24 17.64 -17.87 -14.00
N ASP A 25 16.82 -17.64 -12.97
CA ASP A 25 17.27 -17.59 -11.58
C ASP A 25 17.76 -18.98 -11.14
N PHE A 26 16.95 -20.01 -11.42
CA PHE A 26 17.34 -21.40 -11.16
C PHE A 26 18.61 -21.79 -11.90
N LEU A 27 18.73 -21.47 -13.20
CA LEU A 27 19.94 -21.78 -13.97
C LEU A 27 21.17 -21.10 -13.40
N THR A 28 21.04 -19.84 -13.00
CA THR A 28 22.14 -19.08 -12.41
C THR A 28 22.61 -19.72 -11.10
N GLU A 29 21.68 -20.04 -10.21
CA GLU A 29 21.97 -20.74 -8.95
C GLU A 29 22.59 -22.11 -9.18
N TRP A 30 22.00 -22.91 -10.07
CA TRP A 30 22.45 -24.26 -10.36
C TRP A 30 23.86 -24.25 -10.96
N LEU A 31 24.11 -23.42 -11.97
CA LEU A 31 25.43 -23.31 -12.61
C LEU A 31 26.49 -22.77 -11.66
N TYR A 32 26.12 -21.83 -10.79
CA TYR A 32 27.03 -21.28 -9.79
C TYR A 32 27.48 -22.37 -8.80
N ASN A 33 26.54 -23.14 -8.27
CA ASN A 33 26.83 -24.20 -7.30
C ASN A 33 27.48 -25.44 -7.92
N GLN A 34 27.24 -25.73 -9.21
CA GLN A 34 27.89 -26.84 -9.93
C GLN A 34 29.28 -26.49 -10.50
N ASN A 35 29.79 -25.30 -10.21
CA ASN A 35 31.10 -24.88 -10.68
C ASN A 35 32.21 -25.73 -10.04
N LEU A 36 33.05 -26.36 -10.86
CA LEU A 36 34.17 -27.19 -10.40
C LEU A 36 35.14 -26.45 -9.47
N LYS A 37 35.21 -25.12 -9.57
CA LYS A 37 36.05 -24.27 -8.70
C LYS A 37 35.50 -24.12 -7.28
N ARG A 38 34.23 -24.50 -7.04
CA ARG A 38 33.48 -24.31 -5.79
C ARG A 38 33.08 -25.63 -5.12
N LYS A 39 33.71 -26.76 -5.49
CA LYS A 39 33.30 -28.11 -5.01
C LYS A 39 33.23 -28.26 -3.50
N ASP A 40 34.11 -27.55 -2.79
CA ASP A 40 34.22 -27.61 -1.33
C ASP A 40 33.47 -26.48 -0.61
N GLU A 41 32.79 -25.62 -1.38
CA GLU A 41 32.01 -24.51 -0.83
C GLU A 41 30.56 -24.94 -0.56
N PRO A 42 29.92 -24.36 0.48
CA PRO A 42 28.52 -24.64 0.76
C PRO A 42 27.62 -24.13 -0.35
N PHE A 43 26.44 -24.75 -0.46
CA PHE A 43 25.38 -24.31 -1.35
C PHE A 43 25.04 -22.83 -1.08
N THR A 44 25.06 -22.03 -2.15
CA THR A 44 24.73 -20.61 -2.11
C THR A 44 23.41 -20.38 -2.82
N GLU A 45 22.41 -19.89 -2.09
CA GLU A 45 21.12 -19.50 -2.66
C GLU A 45 21.29 -18.33 -3.64
N PHE A 46 20.46 -18.29 -4.67
CA PHE A 46 20.48 -17.31 -5.75
C PHE A 46 20.66 -15.85 -5.31
N PHE A 47 19.87 -15.38 -4.33
CA PHE A 47 19.95 -13.99 -3.85
C PHE A 47 21.23 -13.69 -3.04
N SER A 48 21.93 -14.73 -2.60
CA SER A 48 23.19 -14.63 -1.86
C SER A 48 24.43 -14.70 -2.76
N ILE A 49 24.27 -15.02 -4.05
CA ILE A 49 25.37 -15.07 -5.00
C ILE A 49 25.97 -13.65 -5.17
N PRO A 50 27.29 -13.45 -5.03
CA PRO A 50 27.89 -12.11 -4.96
C PRO A 50 27.51 -11.19 -6.13
N PHE A 51 27.72 -11.65 -7.36
CA PHE A 51 27.42 -10.82 -8.54
C PHE A 51 25.91 -10.57 -8.73
N VAL A 52 25.06 -11.51 -8.29
CA VAL A 52 23.60 -11.34 -8.34
C VAL A 52 23.18 -10.30 -7.31
N LYS A 53 23.69 -10.43 -6.08
CA LYS A 53 23.40 -9.51 -4.99
C LYS A 53 23.83 -8.09 -5.32
N ASP A 54 25.02 -7.91 -5.88
CA ASP A 54 25.52 -6.60 -6.28
C ASP A 54 24.71 -6.01 -7.43
N TRP A 55 24.39 -6.81 -8.46
CA TRP A 55 23.53 -6.39 -9.56
C TRP A 55 22.13 -5.94 -9.11
N LEU A 56 21.52 -6.65 -8.16
CA LEU A 56 20.17 -6.34 -7.67
C LEU A 56 20.09 -5.08 -6.80
N LYS A 57 21.22 -4.58 -6.28
CA LYS A 57 21.25 -3.30 -5.56
C LYS A 57 20.94 -2.15 -6.51
N ASP A 58 21.61 -2.13 -7.66
CA ASP A 58 21.43 -1.08 -8.66
C ASP A 58 20.18 -1.32 -9.53
N HIS A 59 19.74 -2.58 -9.62
CA HIS A 59 18.63 -3.01 -10.47
C HIS A 59 17.61 -3.84 -9.69
N PRO A 60 16.80 -3.20 -8.81
CA PRO A 60 15.81 -3.90 -8.02
C PRO A 60 14.74 -4.53 -8.93
N ARG A 61 14.35 -5.76 -8.60
CA ARG A 61 13.31 -6.46 -9.36
C ARG A 61 11.91 -5.94 -9.03
N PRO A 62 10.99 -5.92 -10.02
CA PRO A 62 9.59 -5.64 -9.75
C PRO A 62 9.00 -6.66 -8.76
N PRO A 63 8.04 -6.27 -7.90
CA PRO A 63 7.40 -7.20 -6.99
C PRO A 63 6.64 -8.27 -7.77
N ILE A 64 6.79 -9.53 -7.33
CA ILE A 64 6.06 -10.65 -7.92
C ILE A 64 4.57 -10.51 -7.54
N PRO A 65 3.64 -10.65 -8.49
CA PRO A 65 2.22 -10.50 -8.18
C PRO A 65 1.77 -11.55 -7.16
N LEU A 66 1.00 -11.12 -6.17
CA LEU A 66 0.56 -11.94 -5.03
C LEU A 66 -0.11 -13.25 -5.49
N SER A 67 -0.89 -13.21 -6.58
CA SER A 67 -1.55 -14.39 -7.14
C SER A 67 -0.61 -15.53 -7.52
N LEU A 68 0.68 -15.25 -7.79
CA LEU A 68 1.69 -16.27 -8.08
C LEU A 68 2.41 -16.77 -6.82
N LEU A 69 2.39 -15.99 -5.74
CA LEU A 69 3.06 -16.32 -4.48
C LEU A 69 2.18 -17.17 -3.57
N LEU A 70 0.86 -16.99 -3.62
CA LEU A 70 -0.09 -17.70 -2.77
C LEU A 70 -0.07 -19.21 -3.03
N SER A 71 -0.03 -19.98 -1.95
CA SER A 71 -0.38 -21.39 -2.00
C SER A 71 -1.86 -21.57 -2.33
N GLU A 72 -2.22 -22.76 -2.78
CA GLU A 72 -3.61 -23.11 -3.09
C GLU A 72 -4.50 -22.98 -1.85
N GLU A 73 -4.00 -23.35 -0.68
CA GLU A 73 -4.73 -23.25 0.59
C GLU A 73 -4.97 -21.80 1.03
N GLU A 74 -3.94 -20.95 0.92
CA GLU A 74 -4.07 -19.52 1.25
C GLU A 74 -5.02 -18.81 0.28
N ALA A 75 -4.89 -19.09 -1.02
CA ALA A 75 -5.80 -18.58 -2.04
C ALA A 75 -7.25 -19.02 -1.74
N CYS A 76 -7.47 -20.29 -1.38
CA CYS A 76 -8.78 -20.80 -0.98
C CYS A 76 -9.35 -20.04 0.22
N LYS A 77 -8.57 -19.85 1.29
CA LYS A 77 -9.02 -19.11 2.49
C LYS A 77 -9.41 -17.67 2.15
N ILE A 78 -8.61 -17.00 1.31
CA ILE A 78 -8.90 -15.65 0.82
C ILE A 78 -10.24 -15.67 0.06
N ILE A 79 -10.38 -16.49 -0.96
CA ILE A 79 -11.60 -16.56 -1.78
C ILE A 79 -12.84 -16.87 -0.92
N GLN A 80 -12.73 -17.84 -0.01
CA GLN A 80 -13.82 -18.23 0.88
C GLN A 80 -14.24 -17.11 1.84
N SER A 81 -13.27 -16.37 2.40
CA SER A 81 -13.59 -15.23 3.29
C SER A 81 -14.27 -14.09 2.53
N PHE A 82 -13.78 -13.77 1.32
CA PHE A 82 -14.42 -12.80 0.42
C PHE A 82 -15.84 -13.23 0.05
N TRP A 83 -16.05 -14.51 -0.28
CA TRP A 83 -17.37 -15.04 -0.62
C TRP A 83 -18.36 -14.95 0.55
N ARG A 84 -17.93 -15.34 1.76
CA ARG A 84 -18.76 -15.23 2.97
C ARG A 84 -19.16 -13.77 3.21
N GLY A 85 -18.22 -12.84 3.11
CA GLY A 85 -18.50 -11.41 3.23
C GLY A 85 -19.37 -10.86 2.09
N TYR A 86 -19.24 -11.39 0.88
CA TYR A 86 -20.14 -11.06 -0.23
C TYR A 86 -21.57 -11.53 0.05
N ARG A 87 -21.77 -12.76 0.50
CA ARG A 87 -23.10 -13.30 0.82
C ARG A 87 -23.82 -12.45 1.86
N VAL A 88 -23.16 -12.04 2.93
CA VAL A 88 -23.74 -11.15 3.95
C VAL A 88 -24.11 -9.79 3.35
N ARG A 89 -23.34 -9.26 2.39
CA ARG A 89 -23.65 -8.01 1.70
C ARG A 89 -24.80 -8.12 0.69
N CYS A 90 -25.13 -9.33 0.26
CA CYS A 90 -26.30 -9.58 -0.58
C CYS A 90 -27.59 -9.69 0.23
N ASP A 91 -27.50 -9.85 1.55
CA ASP A 91 -28.67 -9.88 2.42
C ASP A 91 -29.43 -8.55 2.37
N THR A 92 -30.74 -8.61 2.17
CA THR A 92 -31.61 -7.43 2.00
C THR A 92 -31.58 -6.54 3.23
N GLU A 93 -31.62 -7.11 4.44
CA GLU A 93 -31.60 -6.33 5.69
C GLU A 93 -30.27 -5.57 5.83
N VAL A 94 -29.16 -6.21 5.44
CA VAL A 94 -27.83 -5.59 5.45
C VAL A 94 -27.73 -4.49 4.39
N GLN A 95 -28.34 -4.67 3.22
CA GLN A 95 -28.37 -3.63 2.18
C GLN A 95 -29.21 -2.42 2.60
N GLU A 96 -30.39 -2.63 3.16
CA GLU A 96 -31.24 -1.57 3.69
C GLU A 96 -30.51 -0.77 4.78
N LEU A 97 -29.87 -1.45 5.73
CA LEU A 97 -29.05 -0.80 6.75
C LEU A 97 -27.93 0.06 6.14
N ARG A 98 -27.24 -0.45 5.12
CA ARG A 98 -26.17 0.30 4.43
C ARG A 98 -26.70 1.55 3.72
N GLN A 99 -27.86 1.44 3.09
CA GLN A 99 -28.53 2.57 2.44
C GLN A 99 -28.97 3.61 3.47
N TRP A 100 -29.60 3.19 4.56
CA TRP A 100 -30.00 4.07 5.65
C TRP A 100 -28.80 4.79 6.29
N GLN A 101 -27.71 4.08 6.56
CA GLN A 101 -26.47 4.70 7.06
C GLN A 101 -25.86 5.69 6.06
N LYS A 102 -26.00 5.45 4.74
CA LYS A 102 -25.58 6.38 3.70
C LYS A 102 -26.42 7.65 3.74
N GLN A 103 -27.75 7.52 3.78
CA GLN A 103 -28.67 8.66 3.92
C GLN A 103 -28.35 9.49 5.16
N LEU A 104 -28.11 8.87 6.32
CA LEU A 104 -27.72 9.61 7.51
C LEU A 104 -26.42 10.42 7.37
N ARG A 105 -25.44 9.94 6.58
CA ARG A 105 -24.21 10.70 6.32
C ARG A 105 -24.48 11.91 5.42
N GLU A 106 -25.38 11.75 4.45
CA GLU A 106 -25.81 12.81 3.54
C GLU A 106 -26.68 13.85 4.27
N ASP A 107 -27.67 13.39 5.05
CA ASP A 107 -28.63 14.20 5.81
C ASP A 107 -27.99 14.97 6.96
N LYS A 108 -26.92 14.42 7.57
CA LYS A 108 -26.16 15.13 8.62
C LYS A 108 -25.55 16.44 8.15
N ASN A 109 -25.64 16.77 6.85
CA ASN A 109 -25.33 18.09 6.30
C ASN A 109 -23.98 18.60 6.83
N ILE A 110 -23.03 17.68 7.03
CA ILE A 110 -21.75 17.99 7.68
C ILE A 110 -21.07 19.09 6.86
N THR A 111 -21.13 18.98 5.54
CA THR A 111 -20.65 19.99 4.61
C THR A 111 -21.33 21.34 4.79
N LYS A 112 -22.68 21.39 4.91
CA LYS A 112 -23.40 22.65 5.14
C LYS A 112 -23.12 23.24 6.52
N ARG A 113 -23.09 22.43 7.58
CA ARG A 113 -22.78 22.91 8.95
C ARG A 113 -21.34 23.43 9.05
N VAL A 114 -20.39 22.77 8.39
CA VAL A 114 -19.01 23.24 8.29
C VAL A 114 -18.95 24.55 7.52
N GLN A 115 -19.69 24.66 6.40
CA GLN A 115 -19.76 25.89 5.61
C GLN A 115 -20.37 27.05 6.43
N GLU A 116 -21.53 26.85 7.05
CA GLU A 116 -22.18 27.83 7.94
C GLU A 116 -21.26 28.25 9.10
N PHE A 117 -20.52 27.30 9.69
CA PHE A 117 -19.55 27.59 10.74
C PHE A 117 -18.45 28.54 10.25
N TRP A 118 -17.84 28.25 9.11
CA TRP A 118 -16.78 29.09 8.53
C TRP A 118 -17.30 30.47 8.11
N THR A 119 -18.47 30.54 7.47
CA THR A 119 -19.11 31.82 7.14
C THR A 119 -19.36 32.67 8.40
N LYS A 120 -19.75 32.04 9.51
CA LYS A 120 -19.92 32.73 10.80
C LYS A 120 -18.58 33.20 11.41
N GLN A 121 -17.50 32.45 11.24
CA GLN A 121 -16.16 32.87 11.67
C GLN A 121 -15.64 34.05 10.84
N GLU A 122 -15.78 34.00 9.52
CA GLU A 122 -15.38 35.08 8.61
C GLU A 122 -16.12 36.38 8.92
N ASN A 123 -17.44 36.33 9.12
CA ASN A 123 -18.22 37.50 9.52
C ASN A 123 -17.80 38.07 10.88
N LYS A 124 -17.39 37.22 11.84
CA LYS A 124 -16.95 37.65 13.16
C LYS A 124 -15.58 38.33 13.11
N VAL A 125 -14.70 37.92 12.19
CA VAL A 125 -13.40 38.55 11.95
C VAL A 125 -13.54 39.81 11.10
N GLY A 126 -14.38 39.79 10.06
CA GLY A 126 -14.65 40.93 9.19
C GLY A 126 -15.40 42.07 9.89
N SER A 127 -16.38 41.75 10.75
CA SER A 127 -17.13 42.77 11.50
C SER A 127 -16.31 43.47 12.60
N LYS A 128 -15.17 42.88 13.00
CA LYS A 128 -14.25 43.51 13.96
C LYS A 128 -13.37 44.60 13.33
N LEU A 129 -13.41 44.78 12.00
CA LEU A 129 -12.63 45.77 11.26
C LEU A 129 -13.37 47.09 10.99
N GLU A 130 -14.67 47.19 11.29
CA GLU A 130 -15.48 48.41 11.02
C GLU A 130 -15.96 49.17 12.26
N SER A 131 -15.57 48.77 13.46
CA SER A 131 -15.86 49.57 14.66
C SER A 131 -14.74 49.48 15.67
N GLU A 132 -13.72 50.34 15.50
CA GLU A 132 -12.94 50.95 16.59
C GLU A 132 -11.85 51.86 15.98
N GLU A 133 -12.09 53.18 16.05
CA GLU A 133 -11.03 54.19 16.06
C GLU A 133 -10.12 53.97 17.30
N PRO A 134 -8.81 54.27 17.22
CA PRO A 134 -7.81 53.75 18.12
C PRO A 134 -7.81 54.49 19.45
N THR A 135 -7.87 53.77 20.57
CA THR A 135 -7.37 54.30 21.86
C THR A 135 -6.39 53.35 22.52
N PRO A 136 -5.32 53.88 23.12
CA PRO A 136 -4.13 53.12 23.48
C PRO A 136 -4.25 52.61 24.92
N HIS A 137 -4.14 51.31 25.11
CA HIS A 137 -3.46 50.62 26.22
C HIS A 137 -4.01 49.20 26.33
N CYS A 138 -3.17 48.18 26.14
CA CYS A 138 -2.69 47.35 27.25
C CYS A 138 -1.73 46.26 26.75
N SER A 139 -0.87 45.87 27.67
CA SER A 139 0.14 44.81 27.69
C SER A 139 0.00 43.67 26.68
N GLY A 140 1.15 43.30 26.12
CA GLY A 140 1.30 42.29 25.09
C GLY A 140 0.96 40.86 25.52
N VAL A 141 0.34 40.15 24.59
CA VAL A 141 0.59 38.73 24.32
C VAL A 141 0.53 38.58 22.81
N SER A 142 1.68 38.38 22.16
CA SER A 142 1.75 38.05 20.74
C SER A 142 1.47 36.57 20.55
N ILE A 143 0.30 36.22 20.02
CA ILE A 143 0.05 34.87 19.49
C ILE A 143 0.39 34.91 17.99
N LEU A 144 1.55 34.34 17.65
CA LEU A 144 1.97 34.10 16.28
C LEU A 144 1.04 33.06 15.65
N PHE A 145 0.26 33.49 14.66
CA PHE A 145 -0.55 32.60 13.84
C PHE A 145 0.37 31.89 12.83
N LEU A 146 0.77 30.65 13.13
CA LEU A 146 1.44 29.79 12.17
C LEU A 146 0.39 29.21 11.22
N SER A 147 0.45 29.59 9.94
CA SER A 147 -0.38 29.01 8.87
C SER A 147 -0.11 27.51 8.74
N PRO A 148 -1.13 26.64 8.67
CA PRO A 148 -0.93 25.23 8.40
C PRO A 148 -0.85 25.03 6.88
N ALA A 149 0.35 25.19 6.31
CA ALA A 149 0.64 24.58 5.02
C ALA A 149 1.21 23.18 5.28
N PRO A 150 0.66 22.11 4.67
CA PRO A 150 1.27 20.79 4.77
C PRO A 150 2.53 20.79 3.92
N GLN A 151 3.69 20.85 4.56
CA GLN A 151 4.95 20.50 3.91
C GLN A 151 4.99 18.97 3.78
N ASN A 152 4.92 18.47 2.55
CA ASN A 152 5.30 17.11 2.24
C ASN A 152 6.76 16.93 2.64
N THR A 153 7.02 16.11 3.64
CA THR A 153 8.38 15.70 4.00
C THR A 153 8.80 14.57 3.05
N GLU A 154 9.61 14.91 2.05
CA GLU A 154 10.52 13.93 1.44
C GLU A 154 11.55 13.53 2.50
N LEU A 155 11.59 12.24 2.84
CA LEU A 155 12.68 11.65 3.62
C LEU A 155 13.75 11.17 2.64
N MET A 156 14.87 11.89 2.58
CA MET A 156 16.16 11.35 2.16
C MET A 156 16.98 11.06 3.41
N GLU A 157 17.23 9.78 3.68
CA GLU A 157 18.56 9.18 3.86
C GLU A 157 18.43 7.65 3.82
#